data_AF-A0A8H3BQX8-F1
#
_entry.id   AF-A0A8H3BQX8-F1
#
_cell.length_a   1.000
_cell.length_b   1.000
_cell.length_c   1.000
_cell.angle_alpha   90.00
_cell.angle_beta   90.00
_cell.angle_gamma   90.00
#
_symmetry.space_group_name_H-M   'P 1'
#
loop_
_entity.id
_entity.type
_entity.pdbx_description
1 polymer ?
#
loop_
_entity_poly.entity_id
_entity_poly.type
_entity_poly.pdbx_seq_one_letter_code
_entity_poly.pdbx_strand_id
1 'polypeptide(L)'
;MTALDPQALVQKLCEKVESDSVQEADSSKTVETDTEPTGVKLSLHAHVGIARNNANFHPGSEQALDIYVTQDFVDAAEPSEVWARAFSGREGQLIMRPVEQDLATVVLSVNAQRNATFTLNYPPSVEYGIQTLPAPCYSSIPPSAPHVIPVLIALFRWNWHLHRVPESRPFQRSIDLEFYKLQPTDEYDDEGAPVLVPLGENLGLGGVVDVVVSSEDYYGLRVVNRSTQDLYAYLLFFSATGLDITYRTLPMLDSSSFNPNLPKDVPLTIGYGSGGQYPLMFAIDEPLNFDLTMFKLFVSNIPTDLQSLEQQNQFDGRREVSDCIVKDPFEEGSIWDAFTITIVQRRYPMGEEPADA
;
A
#
# COMPACT_ATOMS: atom_id res chain seq x y z
N MET A 1 12.55 -8.60 -31.86
CA MET A 1 11.22 -8.96 -31.33
C MET A 1 10.47 -7.67 -31.12
N THR A 2 9.41 -7.43 -31.87
CA THR A 2 8.52 -6.28 -31.69
C THR A 2 7.78 -6.48 -30.37
N ALA A 3 7.96 -5.58 -29.40
CA ALA A 3 7.15 -5.57 -28.18
C ALA A 3 5.68 -5.45 -28.60
N LEU A 4 4.83 -6.33 -28.07
CA LEU A 4 3.40 -6.29 -28.30
C LEU A 4 2.82 -5.04 -27.61
N ASP A 5 1.87 -4.39 -28.26
CA ASP A 5 1.15 -3.25 -27.72
C ASP A 5 0.52 -3.61 -26.36
N PRO A 6 0.84 -2.88 -25.26
CA PRO A 6 0.25 -3.11 -23.94
C PRO A 6 -1.28 -3.18 -23.95
N GLN A 7 -1.93 -2.43 -24.85
CA GLN A 7 -3.39 -2.45 -25.00
C GLN A 7 -3.90 -3.78 -25.60
N ALA A 8 -3.17 -4.33 -26.57
CA ALA A 8 -3.53 -5.61 -27.19
C ALA A 8 -3.41 -6.79 -26.20
N LEU A 9 -2.45 -6.73 -25.27
CA LEU A 9 -2.29 -7.72 -24.21
C LEU A 9 -3.47 -7.71 -23.23
N VAL A 10 -3.90 -6.51 -22.81
CA VAL A 10 -5.04 -6.34 -21.91
C VAL A 10 -6.35 -6.75 -22.57
N GLN A 11 -6.50 -6.50 -23.88
CA GLN A 11 -7.67 -6.96 -24.63
C GLN A 11 -7.85 -8.48 -24.53
N LYS A 12 -6.77 -9.27 -24.68
CA LYS A 12 -6.83 -10.73 -24.54
C LYS A 12 -7.30 -11.19 -23.15
N LEU A 13 -6.89 -10.49 -22.08
CA LEU A 13 -7.37 -10.79 -20.72
C LEU A 13 -8.87 -10.52 -20.54
N CYS A 14 -9.40 -9.56 -21.29
CA CYS A 14 -10.79 -9.15 -21.21
C CYS A 14 -11.69 -9.96 -22.15
N GLU A 15 -11.12 -10.60 -23.18
CA GLU A 15 -11.85 -11.39 -24.18
C GLU A 15 -12.36 -12.70 -23.57
N LYS A 16 -13.69 -12.87 -23.56
CA LYS A 16 -14.33 -14.10 -23.13
C LYS A 16 -13.90 -15.24 -24.07
N VAL A 17 -13.31 -16.31 -23.51
CA VAL A 17 -13.17 -17.57 -24.26
C VAL A 17 -14.57 -18.18 -24.38
N GLU A 18 -15.25 -17.92 -25.49
CA GLU A 18 -16.34 -18.78 -25.93
C GLU A 18 -15.72 -20.01 -26.59
N SER A 19 -15.56 -21.11 -25.86
CA SER A 19 -15.28 -22.40 -26.49
C SER A 19 -16.09 -23.54 -25.87
N ASP A 20 -16.96 -24.07 -26.72
CA ASP A 20 -17.34 -25.47 -26.91
C ASP A 20 -18.12 -26.22 -25.83
N SER A 21 -19.45 -26.25 -26.02
CA SER A 21 -20.17 -27.53 -26.00
C SER A 21 -20.66 -27.87 -27.41
N VAL A 22 -20.17 -29.03 -27.88
CA VAL A 22 -20.39 -29.64 -29.19
C VAL A 22 -21.85 -30.05 -29.38
N GLN A 23 -22.26 -29.97 -30.65
CA GLN A 23 -23.45 -30.52 -31.29
C GLN A 23 -23.95 -31.86 -30.72
N GLU A 24 -25.25 -31.96 -30.54
CA GLU A 24 -25.97 -33.15 -30.98
C GLU A 24 -27.28 -32.73 -31.66
N ALA A 25 -27.45 -33.17 -32.91
CA ALA A 25 -28.64 -32.95 -33.70
C ALA A 25 -29.63 -34.11 -33.50
N ASP A 26 -30.89 -33.72 -33.34
CA ASP A 26 -32.07 -34.26 -34.02
C ASP A 26 -33.14 -35.01 -33.19
N SER A 27 -34.39 -34.73 -33.60
CA SER A 27 -35.65 -35.45 -33.38
C SER A 27 -36.52 -35.12 -32.16
N SER A 28 -37.39 -34.12 -32.39
CA SER A 28 -38.88 -34.27 -32.42
C SER A 28 -39.76 -33.78 -31.26
N LYS A 29 -40.84 -33.10 -31.71
CA LYS A 29 -42.17 -32.85 -31.13
C LYS A 29 -42.42 -31.55 -30.32
N THR A 30 -43.05 -30.64 -31.06
CA THR A 30 -44.01 -29.60 -30.67
C THR A 30 -44.95 -30.00 -29.53
N VAL A 31 -45.05 -29.18 -28.48
CA VAL A 31 -46.31 -28.75 -27.84
C VAL A 31 -46.09 -27.34 -27.27
N GLU A 32 -46.98 -26.41 -27.63
CA GLU A 32 -47.08 -25.03 -27.14
C GLU A 32 -47.35 -24.99 -25.63
N THR A 33 -46.71 -24.05 -24.92
CA THR A 33 -47.40 -23.20 -23.92
C THR A 33 -46.64 -21.89 -23.75
N ASP A 34 -47.37 -20.79 -23.91
CA ASP A 34 -47.00 -19.41 -23.65
C ASP A 34 -46.23 -19.20 -22.34
N THR A 35 -45.16 -18.42 -22.41
CA THR A 35 -44.81 -17.37 -21.42
C THR A 35 -43.63 -16.56 -21.94
N GLU A 36 -43.85 -15.28 -22.24
CA GLU A 36 -42.78 -14.29 -22.41
C GLU A 36 -41.90 -14.24 -21.16
N PRO A 37 -40.57 -14.06 -21.34
CA PRO A 37 -40.04 -12.77 -20.90
C PRO A 37 -39.07 -12.15 -21.92
N THR A 38 -39.20 -10.83 -22.01
CA THR A 38 -38.40 -9.86 -22.76
C THR A 38 -36.89 -10.07 -22.58
N GLY A 39 -36.28 -10.79 -23.51
CA GLY A 39 -34.83 -10.94 -23.60
C GLY A 39 -34.19 -9.71 -24.25
N VAL A 40 -33.66 -8.80 -23.44
CA VAL A 40 -32.72 -7.78 -23.91
C VAL A 40 -31.40 -8.50 -24.24
N LYS A 41 -31.16 -8.71 -25.52
CA LYS A 41 -29.90 -9.21 -26.07
C LYS A 41 -28.84 -8.11 -25.92
N LEU A 42 -28.11 -8.10 -24.80
CA LEU A 42 -26.94 -7.23 -24.64
C LEU A 42 -25.84 -7.71 -25.59
N SER A 43 -25.64 -6.98 -26.69
CA SER A 43 -24.50 -7.14 -27.58
C SER A 43 -23.22 -6.72 -26.84
N LEU A 44 -22.34 -7.68 -26.58
CA LEU A 44 -20.98 -7.46 -26.06
C LEU A 44 -20.06 -6.93 -27.18
N HIS A 45 -20.23 -5.67 -27.55
CA HIS A 45 -19.18 -4.88 -28.20
C HIS A 45 -18.78 -3.75 -27.25
N ALA A 46 -18.25 -4.12 -26.09
CA ALA A 46 -17.56 -3.19 -25.22
C ALA A 46 -16.28 -2.75 -25.93
N HIS A 47 -16.37 -1.62 -26.63
CA HIS A 47 -15.20 -0.91 -27.11
C HIS A 47 -14.35 -0.56 -25.88
N VAL A 48 -13.09 -1.00 -25.86
CA VAL A 48 -12.08 -0.47 -24.95
C VAL A 48 -12.04 1.04 -25.20
N GLY A 49 -12.72 1.79 -24.33
CA GLY A 49 -13.02 3.19 -24.53
C GLY A 49 -11.75 4.03 -24.42
N ILE A 50 -11.36 4.65 -25.52
CA ILE A 50 -10.37 5.73 -25.55
C ILE A 50 -10.97 6.92 -24.80
N ALA A 51 -10.50 7.18 -23.57
CA ALA A 51 -10.69 8.47 -22.93
C ALA A 51 -9.75 9.50 -23.60
N ARG A 52 -10.22 10.14 -24.68
CA ARG A 52 -9.67 11.40 -25.17
C ARG A 52 -10.51 12.53 -24.56
N ASN A 53 -10.10 13.10 -23.44
CA ASN A 53 -10.73 14.30 -22.91
C ASN A 53 -9.72 15.43 -22.71
N ASN A 54 -9.78 16.40 -23.63
CA ASN A 54 -9.37 17.77 -23.38
C ASN A 54 -10.43 18.43 -22.47
N ALA A 55 -10.15 18.51 -21.17
CA ALA A 55 -10.81 19.43 -20.26
C ALA A 55 -9.85 19.72 -19.11
N ASN A 56 -9.75 20.99 -18.71
CA ASN A 56 -8.82 21.55 -17.72
C ASN A 56 -8.54 20.60 -16.54
N PHE A 57 -7.32 20.05 -16.51
CA PHE A 57 -6.87 19.04 -15.56
C PHE A 57 -6.44 19.67 -14.23
N HIS A 58 -7.01 19.21 -13.13
CA HIS A 58 -6.45 19.39 -11.79
C HIS A 58 -5.51 18.22 -11.49
N PRO A 59 -4.22 18.44 -11.20
CA PRO A 59 -3.31 17.37 -10.80
C PRO A 59 -3.76 16.82 -9.44
N GLY A 60 -4.27 15.58 -9.38
CA GLY A 60 -4.60 14.92 -8.10
C GLY A 60 -5.93 14.16 -8.04
N SER A 61 -6.79 14.21 -9.07
CA SER A 61 -8.11 13.54 -9.03
C SER A 61 -8.19 12.19 -9.74
N GLU A 62 -7.19 11.80 -10.54
CA GLU A 62 -7.21 10.50 -11.24
C GLU A 62 -6.49 9.41 -10.43
N GLN A 63 -7.26 8.42 -9.97
CA GLN A 63 -6.78 7.22 -9.28
C GLN A 63 -6.34 6.15 -10.29
N ALA A 64 -5.24 6.41 -10.99
CA ALA A 64 -4.70 5.48 -11.99
C ALA A 64 -3.48 4.71 -11.47
N LEU A 65 -3.46 3.39 -11.70
CA LEU A 65 -2.29 2.54 -11.53
C LEU A 65 -1.69 2.23 -12.90
N ASP A 66 -0.53 2.81 -13.17
CA ASP A 66 0.27 2.50 -14.35
C ASP A 66 0.82 1.08 -14.25
N ILE A 67 0.35 0.21 -15.13
CA ILE A 67 0.64 -1.22 -15.12
C ILE A 67 1.15 -1.70 -16.48
N TYR A 68 2.18 -2.54 -16.46
CA TYR A 68 2.58 -3.33 -17.62
C TYR A 68 2.28 -4.80 -17.36
N VAL A 69 1.54 -5.43 -18.27
CA VAL A 69 1.20 -6.86 -18.20
C VAL A 69 2.05 -7.60 -19.21
N THR A 70 2.82 -8.58 -18.74
CA THR A 70 3.68 -9.39 -19.62
C THR A 70 2.87 -10.39 -20.45
N GLN A 71 3.38 -10.77 -21.62
CA GLN A 71 2.75 -11.82 -22.45
C GLN A 71 2.68 -13.16 -21.69
N ASP A 72 3.69 -13.50 -20.89
CA ASP A 72 3.71 -14.72 -20.09
C ASP A 72 2.55 -14.76 -19.07
N PHE A 73 2.21 -13.61 -18.48
CA PHE A 73 1.03 -13.51 -17.62
C PHE A 73 -0.26 -13.69 -18.41
N VAL A 74 -0.39 -13.05 -19.58
CA VAL A 74 -1.57 -13.21 -20.44
C VAL A 74 -1.77 -14.67 -20.87
N ASP A 75 -0.69 -15.39 -21.17
CA ASP A 75 -0.74 -16.80 -21.54
C ASP A 75 -1.03 -17.73 -20.35
N ALA A 76 -0.83 -17.24 -19.11
CA ALA A 76 -1.10 -17.97 -17.88
C ALA A 76 -2.45 -17.67 -17.27
N ALA A 77 -3.00 -16.49 -17.51
CA ALA A 77 -4.22 -16.04 -16.89
C ALA A 77 -5.47 -16.45 -17.68
N GLU A 78 -6.50 -16.85 -16.95
CA GLU A 78 -7.82 -17.05 -17.53
C GLU A 78 -8.47 -15.70 -17.82
N PRO A 79 -9.01 -15.50 -19.04
CA PRO A 79 -9.76 -14.29 -19.33
C PRO A 79 -11.00 -14.15 -18.45
N SER A 80 -11.35 -12.92 -18.11
CA SER A 80 -12.40 -12.63 -17.14
C SER A 80 -12.99 -11.24 -17.31
N GLU A 81 -14.31 -11.10 -17.15
CA GLU A 81 -14.96 -9.78 -17.09
C GLU A 81 -14.46 -8.91 -15.94
N VAL A 82 -13.88 -9.52 -14.90
CA VAL A 82 -13.30 -8.79 -13.77
C VAL A 82 -12.11 -7.94 -14.24
N TRP A 83 -11.31 -8.44 -15.19
CA TRP A 83 -10.25 -7.65 -15.82
C TRP A 83 -10.83 -6.46 -16.58
N ALA A 84 -11.85 -6.70 -17.40
CA ALA A 84 -12.51 -5.63 -18.16
C ALA A 84 -13.02 -4.51 -17.26
N ARG A 85 -13.61 -4.84 -16.10
CA ARG A 85 -14.08 -3.84 -15.11
C ARG A 85 -12.93 -3.02 -14.54
N ALA A 86 -11.81 -3.66 -14.22
CA ALA A 86 -10.68 -2.97 -13.61
C ALA A 86 -9.87 -2.10 -14.59
N PHE A 87 -9.88 -2.43 -15.89
CA PHE A 87 -9.25 -1.60 -16.94
C PHE A 87 -10.19 -0.55 -17.55
N SER A 88 -11.52 -0.75 -17.49
CA SER A 88 -12.49 0.24 -18.00
C SER A 88 -12.69 1.43 -17.07
N GLY A 89 -12.42 1.26 -15.77
CA GLY A 89 -12.59 2.29 -14.77
C GLY A 89 -14.07 2.64 -14.51
N ARG A 90 -14.38 2.99 -13.27
CA ARG A 90 -15.58 3.74 -12.90
C ARG A 90 -15.14 4.96 -12.10
N GLU A 91 -15.94 6.02 -12.11
CA GLU A 91 -15.67 7.22 -11.32
C GLU A 91 -15.49 6.84 -9.84
N GLY A 92 -14.37 7.23 -9.22
CA GLY A 92 -14.02 6.89 -7.84
C GLY A 92 -13.47 5.48 -7.59
N GLN A 93 -13.18 4.69 -8.64
CA GLN A 93 -12.53 3.37 -8.54
C GLN A 93 -11.11 3.37 -9.10
N LEU A 94 -10.30 2.38 -8.69
CA LEU A 94 -9.00 2.10 -9.31
C LEU A 94 -9.14 1.96 -10.82
N ILE A 95 -8.40 2.78 -11.56
CA ILE A 95 -8.24 2.65 -13.01
C ILE A 95 -6.88 2.03 -13.28
N MET A 96 -6.84 0.81 -13.81
CA MET A 96 -5.58 0.26 -14.31
C MET A 96 -5.29 0.84 -15.69
N ARG A 97 -4.17 1.55 -15.83
CA ARG A 97 -3.75 2.17 -17.08
C ARG A 97 -2.60 1.35 -17.69
N PRO A 98 -2.81 0.67 -18.83
CA PRO A 98 -1.74 -0.07 -19.50
C PRO A 98 -0.71 0.91 -20.05
N VAL A 99 0.57 0.70 -19.72
CA VAL A 99 1.70 1.54 -20.16
C VAL A 99 2.88 0.68 -20.62
N GLU A 100 3.92 1.31 -21.19
CA GLU A 100 5.19 0.64 -21.47
C GLU A 100 5.92 0.24 -20.17
N GLN A 101 6.77 -0.78 -20.23
CA GLN A 101 7.38 -1.39 -19.04
C GLN A 101 8.20 -0.41 -18.19
N ASP A 102 8.92 0.51 -18.82
CA ASP A 102 9.74 1.54 -18.17
C ASP A 102 8.91 2.67 -17.53
N LEU A 103 7.66 2.81 -17.96
CA LEU A 103 6.69 3.77 -17.41
C LEU A 103 5.77 3.15 -16.35
N ALA A 104 5.80 1.82 -16.19
CA ALA A 104 4.92 1.12 -15.27
C ALA A 104 5.33 1.34 -13.82
N THR A 105 4.35 1.58 -12.94
CA THR A 105 4.55 1.52 -11.48
C THR A 105 4.69 0.07 -11.02
N VAL A 106 3.96 -0.84 -11.68
CA VAL A 106 4.01 -2.27 -11.42
C VAL A 106 4.04 -3.08 -12.72
N VAL A 107 4.91 -4.08 -12.76
CA VAL A 107 4.91 -5.10 -13.82
C VAL A 107 4.25 -6.36 -13.30
N LEU A 108 3.17 -6.78 -13.96
CA LEU A 108 2.45 -8.01 -13.68
C LEU A 108 2.98 -9.15 -14.56
N SER A 109 3.55 -10.17 -13.92
CA SER A 109 4.14 -11.32 -14.59
C SER A 109 3.84 -12.63 -13.88
N VAL A 110 4.49 -13.70 -14.30
CA VAL A 110 4.46 -15.00 -13.62
C VAL A 110 5.86 -15.51 -13.35
N ASN A 111 6.02 -16.26 -12.27
CA ASN A 111 7.27 -16.98 -11.98
C ASN A 111 7.37 -18.30 -12.76
N ALA A 112 8.46 -19.05 -12.54
CA ALA A 112 8.71 -20.34 -13.19
C ALA A 112 7.62 -21.39 -12.92
N GLN A 113 6.87 -21.26 -11.81
CA GLN A 113 5.75 -22.12 -11.44
C GLN A 113 4.40 -21.60 -11.97
N ARG A 114 4.40 -20.58 -12.84
CA ARG A 114 3.22 -19.91 -13.41
C ARG A 114 2.33 -19.21 -12.37
N ASN A 115 2.87 -18.84 -11.22
CA ASN A 115 2.16 -18.02 -10.23
C ASN A 115 2.43 -16.53 -10.49
N ALA A 116 1.43 -15.69 -10.23
CA ALA A 116 1.51 -14.25 -10.42
C ALA A 116 2.59 -13.60 -9.55
N THR A 117 3.32 -12.67 -10.15
CA THR A 117 4.32 -11.82 -9.51
C THR A 117 4.09 -10.36 -9.88
N PHE A 118 4.46 -9.48 -8.95
CA PHE A 118 4.32 -8.03 -9.08
C PHE A 118 5.69 -7.41 -8.89
N THR A 119 6.30 -6.94 -9.96
CA THR A 119 7.57 -6.21 -9.87
C THR A 119 7.29 -4.74 -9.64
N LEU A 120 7.74 -4.19 -8.52
CA LEU A 120 7.53 -2.80 -8.14
C LEU A 120 8.67 -1.94 -8.70
N ASN A 121 8.33 -0.85 -9.38
CA ASN A 121 9.30 0.13 -9.89
C ASN A 121 9.46 1.35 -8.95
N TYR A 122 9.07 1.20 -7.67
CA TYR A 122 9.21 2.26 -6.68
C TYR A 122 10.69 2.45 -6.28
N PRO A 123 11.28 3.67 -6.39
CA PRO A 123 12.72 3.82 -6.27
C PRO A 123 13.33 3.30 -4.96
N PRO A 124 12.77 3.55 -3.76
CA PRO A 124 13.27 2.92 -2.52
C PRO A 124 13.15 1.40 -2.52
N SER A 125 12.03 0.85 -3.00
CA SER A 125 11.87 -0.61 -3.10
C SER A 125 12.92 -1.23 -4.05
N VAL A 126 13.23 -0.56 -5.15
CA VAL A 126 14.27 -0.98 -6.11
C VAL A 126 15.68 -0.79 -5.52
N GLU A 127 15.95 0.35 -4.89
CA GLU A 127 17.23 0.69 -4.27
C GLU A 127 17.62 -0.33 -3.19
N TYR A 128 16.64 -0.76 -2.39
CA TYR A 128 16.88 -1.68 -1.28
C TYR A 128 16.45 -3.13 -1.55
N GLY A 129 16.09 -3.49 -2.79
CA GLY A 129 15.93 -4.88 -3.22
C GLY A 129 14.58 -5.57 -2.95
N ILE A 130 13.55 -4.83 -2.50
CA ILE A 130 12.16 -5.34 -2.49
C ILE A 130 11.56 -5.12 -3.87
N GLN A 131 12.03 -5.89 -4.83
CA GLN A 131 11.65 -5.66 -6.22
C GLN A 131 10.38 -6.43 -6.60
N THR A 132 10.14 -7.61 -6.02
CA THR A 132 9.07 -8.53 -6.47
C THR A 132 8.20 -9.01 -5.31
N LEU A 133 6.89 -8.89 -5.47
CA LEU A 133 5.88 -9.48 -4.59
C LEU A 133 5.21 -10.70 -5.25
N PRO A 134 4.67 -11.66 -4.47
CA PRO A 134 4.78 -11.74 -3.02
C PRO A 134 6.22 -12.07 -2.59
N ALA A 135 6.62 -11.63 -1.39
CA ALA A 135 7.91 -12.02 -0.82
C ALA A 135 7.97 -13.56 -0.58
N PRO A 136 9.17 -14.19 -0.57
CA PRO A 136 9.31 -15.64 -0.42
C PRO A 136 8.64 -16.30 0.81
N CYS A 137 8.38 -15.53 1.88
CA CYS A 137 7.68 -16.01 3.07
C CYS A 137 6.15 -16.19 2.87
N TYR A 138 5.59 -15.61 1.80
CA TYR A 138 4.16 -15.62 1.54
C TYR A 138 3.73 -16.69 0.54
N SER A 139 2.44 -17.02 0.58
CA SER A 139 1.83 -17.99 -0.34
C SER A 139 1.82 -17.48 -1.78
N SER A 140 2.04 -18.39 -2.72
CA SER A 140 1.97 -18.09 -4.15
C SER A 140 0.57 -17.65 -4.59
N ILE A 141 0.51 -16.72 -5.54
CA ILE A 141 -0.75 -16.16 -6.05
C ILE A 141 -1.08 -16.79 -7.41
N PRO A 142 -2.23 -17.45 -7.59
CA PRO A 142 -2.68 -17.92 -8.90
C PRO A 142 -2.87 -16.75 -9.87
N PRO A 143 -2.54 -16.89 -11.17
CA PRO A 143 -2.69 -15.84 -12.18
C PRO A 143 -4.15 -15.68 -12.62
N SER A 144 -5.05 -15.35 -11.68
CA SER A 144 -6.47 -15.17 -11.94
C SER A 144 -7.00 -13.89 -11.31
N ALA A 145 -8.00 -13.29 -11.94
CA ALA A 145 -8.54 -11.99 -11.51
C ALA A 145 -8.94 -11.95 -10.01
N PRO A 146 -9.62 -12.97 -9.43
CA PRO A 146 -10.01 -12.94 -8.02
C PRO A 146 -8.84 -12.96 -7.02
N HIS A 147 -7.64 -13.32 -7.49
CA HIS A 147 -6.43 -13.40 -6.68
C HIS A 147 -5.52 -12.19 -6.89
N VAL A 148 -5.44 -11.72 -8.13
CA VAL A 148 -4.51 -10.65 -8.53
C VAL A 148 -5.10 -9.26 -8.29
N ILE A 149 -6.39 -9.05 -8.59
CA ILE A 149 -7.03 -7.73 -8.46
C ILE A 149 -6.99 -7.18 -7.02
N PRO A 150 -7.26 -7.98 -5.96
CA PRO A 150 -7.15 -7.48 -4.59
C PRO A 150 -5.74 -6.95 -4.27
N VAL A 151 -4.69 -7.64 -4.74
CA VAL A 151 -3.30 -7.21 -4.53
C VAL A 151 -3.01 -5.91 -5.28
N LEU A 152 -3.49 -5.75 -6.51
CA LEU A 152 -3.33 -4.50 -7.26
C LEU A 152 -4.07 -3.32 -6.62
N ILE A 153 -5.28 -3.55 -6.08
CA ILE A 153 -6.03 -2.54 -5.33
C ILE A 153 -5.27 -2.11 -4.07
N ALA A 154 -4.77 -3.09 -3.32
CA ALA A 154 -4.04 -2.83 -2.11
C ALA A 154 -2.69 -2.15 -2.37
N LEU A 155 -1.98 -2.54 -3.42
CA LEU A 155 -0.76 -1.88 -3.87
C LEU A 155 -1.03 -0.42 -4.26
N PHE A 156 -2.10 -0.18 -5.02
CA PHE A 156 -2.50 1.18 -5.39
C PHE A 156 -2.79 2.03 -4.15
N ARG A 157 -3.60 1.52 -3.21
CA ARG A 157 -3.92 2.21 -1.96
C ARG A 157 -2.69 2.49 -1.11
N TRP A 158 -1.87 1.47 -0.92
CA TRP A 158 -0.62 1.56 -0.17
C TRP A 158 0.26 2.66 -0.76
N ASN A 159 0.47 2.64 -2.08
CA ASN A 159 1.29 3.63 -2.76
C ASN A 159 0.68 5.03 -2.67
N TRP A 160 -0.64 5.15 -2.87
CA TRP A 160 -1.35 6.41 -2.76
C TRP A 160 -1.18 7.01 -1.36
N HIS A 161 -1.54 6.27 -0.31
CA HIS A 161 -1.46 6.75 1.07
C HIS A 161 -0.03 7.04 1.50
N LEU A 162 0.96 6.26 1.05
CA LEU A 162 2.37 6.49 1.36
C LEU A 162 2.92 7.78 0.74
N HIS A 163 2.52 8.13 -0.49
CA HIS A 163 3.02 9.33 -1.18
C HIS A 163 2.18 10.57 -0.95
N ARG A 164 1.00 10.39 -0.37
CA ARG A 164 0.05 11.46 -0.18
C ARG A 164 0.57 12.59 0.69
N VAL A 165 0.62 13.78 0.13
CA VAL A 165 1.00 15.02 0.80
C VAL A 165 0.06 16.13 0.32
N PRO A 166 -0.18 17.19 1.11
CA PRO A 166 -0.97 18.31 0.62
C PRO A 166 -0.13 19.13 -0.39
N GLU A 167 -0.80 19.81 -1.31
CA GLU A 167 -0.15 20.65 -2.31
C GLU A 167 0.73 21.73 -1.66
N SER A 168 0.21 22.35 -0.61
CA SER A 168 0.97 23.21 0.28
C SER A 168 1.51 22.40 1.46
N ARG A 169 2.74 22.68 1.89
CA ARG A 169 3.43 21.96 2.97
C ARG A 169 3.60 22.88 4.20
N PRO A 170 2.49 23.21 4.90
CA PRO A 170 2.45 24.29 5.88
C PRO A 170 3.30 24.03 7.13
N PHE A 171 3.53 22.77 7.49
CA PHE A 171 4.24 22.40 8.71
C PHE A 171 5.62 21.77 8.45
N GLN A 172 6.04 21.63 7.19
CA GLN A 172 7.27 20.96 6.78
C GLN A 172 8.54 21.47 7.48
N ARG A 173 8.60 22.76 7.82
CA ARG A 173 9.75 23.37 8.50
C ARG A 173 9.58 23.54 10.00
N SER A 174 8.41 23.18 10.52
CA SER A 174 8.05 23.37 11.93
C SER A 174 7.87 22.06 12.67
N ILE A 175 7.79 20.92 12.00
CA ILE A 175 7.78 19.61 12.65
C ILE A 175 9.15 18.97 12.49
N ASP A 176 9.77 18.66 13.62
CA ASP A 176 10.94 17.79 13.66
C ASP A 176 10.47 16.36 13.95
N LEU A 177 10.85 15.42 13.09
CA LEU A 177 10.61 14.00 13.28
C LEU A 177 11.97 13.31 13.44
N GLU A 178 12.24 12.83 14.65
CA GLU A 178 13.51 12.23 15.06
C GLU A 178 13.30 10.75 15.39
N PHE A 179 14.30 9.92 15.11
CA PHE A 179 14.29 8.48 15.37
C PHE A 179 15.54 8.06 16.14
N TYR A 180 15.36 7.29 17.21
CA TYR A 180 16.44 6.94 18.13
C TYR A 180 16.44 5.45 18.44
N LYS A 181 17.65 4.88 18.57
CA LYS A 181 17.85 3.68 19.36
C LYS A 181 17.69 4.04 20.85
N LEU A 182 17.16 3.14 21.64
CA LEU A 182 16.88 3.35 23.06
C LEU A 182 17.71 2.40 23.92
N GLN A 183 17.95 2.82 25.15
CA GLN A 183 18.56 1.98 26.19
C GLN A 183 17.76 2.07 27.50
N PRO A 184 17.69 0.98 28.28
CA PRO A 184 17.12 1.01 29.62
C PRO A 184 18.00 1.82 30.57
N THR A 185 17.35 2.47 31.52
CA THR A 185 17.99 3.09 32.70
C THR A 185 17.86 2.18 33.91
N ASP A 186 18.42 2.59 35.05
CA ASP A 186 18.25 1.91 36.34
C ASP A 186 16.88 2.21 37.00
N GLU A 187 16.05 3.05 36.37
CA GLU A 187 14.72 3.43 36.85
C GLU A 187 13.62 2.57 36.22
N TYR A 188 12.53 2.39 36.96
CA TYR A 188 11.36 1.64 36.53
C TYR A 188 10.11 2.53 36.65
N ASP A 189 9.17 2.37 35.72
CA ASP A 189 7.88 3.06 35.77
C ASP A 189 6.92 2.41 36.78
N ASP A 190 5.71 2.98 36.90
CA ASP A 190 4.69 2.53 37.86
C ASP A 190 4.19 1.10 37.55
N GLU A 191 4.37 0.64 36.31
CA GLU A 191 4.08 -0.73 35.85
C GLU A 191 5.24 -1.70 36.03
N GLY A 192 6.40 -1.23 36.49
CA GLY A 192 7.61 -2.02 36.71
C GLY A 192 8.39 -2.35 35.44
N ALA A 193 8.15 -1.63 34.33
CA ALA A 193 8.95 -1.70 33.12
C ALA A 193 10.13 -0.72 33.21
N PRO A 194 11.29 -1.04 32.61
CA PRO A 194 12.46 -0.16 32.66
C PRO A 194 12.20 1.13 31.88
N VAL A 195 12.56 2.26 32.48
CA VAL A 195 12.48 3.56 31.81
C VAL A 195 13.53 3.61 30.69
N LEU A 196 13.08 3.84 29.46
CA LEU A 196 13.93 3.92 28.26
C LEU A 196 14.30 5.37 27.91
N VAL A 197 15.55 5.57 27.49
CA VAL A 197 16.06 6.87 27.01
C VAL A 197 16.80 6.73 25.68
N PRO A 198 16.88 7.79 24.86
CA PRO A 198 17.68 7.78 23.63
C PRO A 198 19.14 7.41 23.88
N LEU A 199 19.66 6.51 23.06
CA LEU A 199 21.06 6.12 22.98
C LEU A 199 21.67 6.70 21.71
N GLY A 200 22.62 7.62 21.87
CA GLY A 200 23.36 8.21 20.76
C GLY A 200 22.60 9.34 20.04
N GLU A 201 22.88 9.49 18.75
CA GLU A 201 22.34 10.57 17.92
C GLU A 201 21.02 10.19 17.24
N ASN A 202 20.35 11.18 16.64
CA ASN A 202 19.17 10.95 15.81
C ASN A 202 19.57 10.17 14.55
N LEU A 203 19.04 8.96 14.41
CA LEU A 203 19.29 8.09 13.27
C LEU A 203 18.45 8.47 12.04
N GLY A 204 17.35 9.20 12.24
CA GLY A 204 16.38 9.60 11.20
C GLY A 204 16.83 10.75 10.28
N LEU A 205 18.10 11.17 10.34
CA LEU A 205 18.61 12.25 9.51
C LEU A 205 18.59 11.86 8.02
N GLY A 206 17.84 12.60 7.20
CA GLY A 206 17.69 12.29 5.77
C GLY A 206 16.50 11.39 5.44
N GLY A 207 15.70 10.98 6.44
CA GLY A 207 14.45 10.24 6.22
C GLY A 207 14.62 8.75 5.90
N VAL A 208 15.85 8.22 5.98
CA VAL A 208 16.15 6.79 5.84
C VAL A 208 16.99 6.36 7.04
N VAL A 209 16.61 5.26 7.67
CA VAL A 209 17.32 4.64 8.79
C VAL A 209 17.65 3.21 8.43
N ASP A 210 18.92 2.83 8.48
CA ASP A 210 19.36 1.45 8.30
C ASP A 210 19.60 0.79 9.67
N VAL A 211 18.88 -0.30 9.94
CA VAL A 211 18.94 -1.04 11.21
C VAL A 211 19.31 -2.50 10.95
N VAL A 212 20.32 -2.99 11.67
CA VAL A 212 20.56 -4.43 11.79
C VAL A 212 19.65 -4.94 12.91
N VAL A 213 18.74 -5.83 12.55
CA VAL A 213 17.66 -6.27 13.43
C VAL A 213 18.19 -7.13 14.56
N SER A 214 17.79 -6.80 15.78
CA SER A 214 18.07 -7.54 17.00
C SER A 214 16.81 -7.55 17.87
N SER A 215 16.48 -8.70 18.44
CA SER A 215 15.37 -8.83 19.39
C SER A 215 15.60 -8.09 20.71
N GLU A 216 16.82 -7.61 20.96
CA GLU A 216 17.21 -6.88 22.17
C GLU A 216 17.23 -5.36 21.96
N ASP A 217 17.05 -4.89 20.72
CA ASP A 217 17.12 -3.48 20.39
C ASP A 217 15.73 -2.82 20.46
N TYR A 218 15.68 -1.72 21.19
CA TYR A 218 14.50 -0.86 21.29
C TYR A 218 14.70 0.43 20.51
N TYR A 219 13.64 0.91 19.88
CA TYR A 219 13.64 2.15 19.12
C TYR A 219 12.44 3.02 19.47
N GLY A 220 12.57 4.32 19.22
CA GLY A 220 11.51 5.29 19.48
C GLY A 220 11.57 6.50 18.56
N LEU A 221 10.44 7.20 18.47
CA LEU A 221 10.32 8.46 17.75
C LEU A 221 10.21 9.62 18.74
N ARG A 222 10.73 10.78 18.33
CA ARG A 222 10.47 12.06 18.99
C ARG A 222 9.98 13.05 17.97
N VAL A 223 8.79 13.59 18.23
CA VAL A 223 8.13 14.56 17.36
C VAL A 223 8.08 15.89 18.09
N VAL A 224 8.60 16.96 17.49
CA VAL A 224 8.56 18.30 18.08
C VAL A 224 7.79 19.24 17.15
N ASN A 225 6.73 19.84 17.66
CA ASN A 225 5.95 20.84 16.94
C ASN A 225 6.41 22.26 17.31
N ARG A 226 7.17 22.89 16.41
CA ARG A 226 7.63 24.29 16.50
C ARG A 226 6.70 25.27 15.80
N SER A 227 5.51 24.84 15.39
CA SER A 227 4.53 25.72 14.76
C SER A 227 3.92 26.67 15.79
N THR A 228 3.02 27.54 15.35
CA THR A 228 2.37 28.49 16.26
C THR A 228 1.12 27.94 16.95
N GLN A 229 0.75 26.68 16.68
CA GLN A 229 -0.50 26.07 17.14
C GLN A 229 -0.30 24.61 17.55
N ASP A 230 -1.20 24.11 18.37
CA ASP A 230 -1.24 22.69 18.74
C ASP A 230 -1.83 21.87 17.57
N LEU A 231 -1.37 20.64 17.40
CA LEU A 231 -1.73 19.78 16.26
C LEU A 231 -2.15 18.39 16.72
N TYR A 232 -2.95 17.74 15.87
CA TYR A 232 -3.25 16.32 15.98
C TYR A 232 -2.26 15.54 15.15
N ALA A 233 -1.54 14.63 15.77
CA ALA A 233 -0.57 13.74 15.17
C ALA A 233 -1.14 12.31 15.08
N TYR A 234 -0.82 11.65 13.98
CA TYR A 234 -1.26 10.30 13.65
C TYR A 234 -0.10 9.55 13.01
N LEU A 235 0.21 8.34 13.49
CA LEU A 235 1.33 7.56 12.98
C LEU A 235 0.81 6.28 12.31
N LEU A 236 1.18 6.09 11.06
CA LEU A 236 0.86 4.89 10.27
C LEU A 236 2.15 4.17 9.85
N PHE A 237 2.10 2.86 9.86
CA PHE A 237 3.18 1.94 9.48
C PHE A 237 2.81 1.33 8.14
N PHE A 238 3.73 1.41 7.17
CA PHE A 238 3.56 0.86 5.84
C PHE A 238 4.58 -0.25 5.64
N SER A 239 4.11 -1.50 5.53
CA SER A 239 4.98 -2.63 5.17
C SER A 239 5.08 -2.74 3.65
N ALA A 240 6.30 -2.75 3.11
CA ALA A 240 6.50 -2.92 1.66
C ALA A 240 6.30 -4.37 1.20
N THR A 241 6.59 -5.35 2.06
CA THR A 241 6.47 -6.78 1.76
C THR A 241 5.04 -7.30 1.93
N GLY A 242 4.33 -6.82 2.95
CA GLY A 242 2.94 -7.20 3.26
C GLY A 242 1.87 -6.36 2.57
N LEU A 243 2.25 -5.17 2.07
CA LEU A 243 1.34 -4.10 1.65
C LEU A 243 0.34 -3.70 2.73
N ASP A 244 0.59 -3.98 4.00
CA ASP A 244 -0.27 -3.53 5.09
C ASP A 244 -0.02 -2.05 5.44
N ILE A 245 -1.08 -1.43 5.95
CA ILE A 245 -1.09 -0.10 6.53
C ILE A 245 -1.68 -0.27 7.93
N THR A 246 -0.86 -0.07 8.96
CA THR A 246 -1.28 -0.24 10.35
C THR A 246 -1.28 1.10 11.07
N TYR A 247 -2.38 1.43 11.73
CA TYR A 247 -2.48 2.65 12.54
C TYR A 247 -1.89 2.41 13.94
N ARG A 248 -1.03 3.32 14.39
CA ARG A 248 -0.53 3.31 15.77
C ARG A 248 -1.21 4.40 16.57
N THR A 249 -2.02 3.96 17.54
CA THR A 249 -2.61 4.84 18.54
C THR A 249 -1.53 5.62 19.26
N LEU A 250 -1.61 6.96 19.23
CA LEU A 250 -0.71 7.87 19.93
C LEU A 250 -1.29 8.28 21.28
N PRO A 251 -0.46 8.51 22.32
CA PRO A 251 -0.96 8.90 23.63
C PRO A 251 -1.64 10.28 23.55
N MET A 252 -2.72 10.44 24.30
CA MET A 252 -3.37 11.74 24.48
C MET A 252 -2.92 12.36 25.80
N LEU A 253 -2.69 13.66 25.80
CA LEU A 253 -2.22 14.40 26.98
C LEU A 253 -3.31 14.57 28.05
N ASP A 254 -4.58 14.43 27.69
CA ASP A 254 -5.69 14.38 28.63
C ASP A 254 -6.77 13.37 28.20
N SER A 255 -7.62 13.00 29.15
CA SER A 255 -8.68 12.00 28.99
C SER A 255 -9.92 12.52 28.25
N SER A 256 -9.93 13.78 27.79
CA SER A 256 -10.97 14.31 26.91
C SER A 256 -10.54 14.11 25.46
N SER A 257 -11.28 13.26 24.75
CA SER A 257 -10.94 12.65 23.46
C SER A 257 -10.76 13.60 22.26
N PHE A 258 -10.65 14.91 22.48
CA PHE A 258 -10.64 15.93 21.43
C PHE A 258 -9.47 16.92 21.52
N ASN A 259 -8.58 16.81 22.50
CA ASN A 259 -7.45 17.73 22.56
C ASN A 259 -6.27 17.28 21.69
N PRO A 260 -5.55 18.22 21.05
CA PRO A 260 -4.34 17.93 20.30
C PRO A 260 -3.31 17.12 21.11
N ASN A 261 -2.77 16.07 20.51
CA ASN A 261 -1.72 15.23 21.12
C ASN A 261 -0.29 15.67 20.75
N LEU A 262 -0.14 16.71 19.92
CA LEU A 262 1.14 17.32 19.58
C LEU A 262 1.11 18.83 19.85
N PRO A 263 1.22 19.24 21.13
CA PRO A 263 1.24 20.65 21.50
C PRO A 263 2.48 21.36 20.98
N LYS A 264 2.35 22.67 20.86
CA LYS A 264 3.46 23.55 20.52
C LYS A 264 4.60 23.43 21.54
N ASP A 265 5.81 23.29 21.02
CA ASP A 265 7.10 23.24 21.72
C ASP A 265 7.22 22.12 22.77
N VAL A 266 6.25 21.21 22.83
CA VAL A 266 6.26 20.03 23.70
C VAL A 266 6.56 18.79 22.85
N PRO A 267 7.66 18.07 23.10
CA PRO A 267 7.96 16.85 22.39
C PRO A 267 6.95 15.74 22.69
N LEU A 268 6.47 15.08 21.65
CA LEU A 268 5.76 13.81 21.74
C LEU A 268 6.76 12.66 21.53
N THR A 269 6.97 11.84 22.55
CA THR A 269 7.81 10.64 22.44
C THR A 269 6.94 9.40 22.23
N ILE A 270 7.35 8.55 21.29
CA ILE A 270 6.63 7.32 20.91
C ILE A 270 7.61 6.16 21.09
N GLY A 271 7.19 5.18 21.89
CA GLY A 271 8.03 4.04 22.26
C GLY A 271 8.92 4.26 23.48
N TYR A 272 8.85 5.43 24.11
CA TYR A 272 9.53 5.76 25.36
C TYR A 272 8.99 7.06 25.98
N GLY A 273 9.47 7.39 27.18
CA GLY A 273 9.18 8.64 27.88
C GLY A 273 7.71 8.77 28.30
N SER A 274 7.25 10.01 28.46
CA SER A 274 5.90 10.34 28.95
C SER A 274 4.76 9.92 28.01
N GLY A 275 5.07 9.37 26.83
CA GLY A 275 4.09 8.87 25.88
C GLY A 275 3.53 7.49 26.22
N GLY A 276 4.08 6.77 27.21
CA GLY A 276 3.49 5.52 27.72
C GLY A 276 3.32 4.39 26.70
N GLN A 277 4.03 4.44 25.58
CA GLN A 277 3.96 3.41 24.53
C GLN A 277 5.15 2.46 24.59
N TYR A 278 4.88 1.20 24.26
CA TYR A 278 5.91 0.19 24.05
C TYR A 278 6.90 0.61 22.95
N PRO A 279 8.21 0.33 23.15
CA PRO A 279 9.23 0.63 22.17
C PRO A 279 8.94 -0.06 20.84
N LEU A 280 9.45 0.55 19.78
CA LEU A 280 9.47 -0.05 18.45
C LEU A 280 10.53 -1.14 18.43
N MET A 281 10.14 -2.30 17.96
CA MET A 281 11.01 -3.46 17.76
C MET A 281 10.82 -3.93 16.33
N PHE A 282 11.90 -4.43 15.74
CA PHE A 282 11.91 -4.90 14.37
C PHE A 282 12.18 -6.40 14.36
N ALA A 283 11.57 -7.08 13.41
CA ALA A 283 11.75 -8.50 13.16
C ALA A 283 11.63 -8.72 11.66
N ILE A 284 12.51 -9.57 11.12
CA ILE A 284 12.46 -9.97 9.71
C ILE A 284 12.02 -11.42 9.67
N ASP A 285 10.90 -11.68 9.01
CA ASP A 285 10.37 -13.03 8.84
C ASP A 285 11.32 -13.90 8.04
N GLU A 286 11.48 -15.17 8.42
CA GLU A 286 12.19 -16.14 7.58
C GLU A 286 11.37 -16.47 6.32
N PRO A 287 12.03 -16.64 5.14
CA PRO A 287 13.47 -16.69 4.90
C PRO A 287 14.07 -15.33 4.49
N LEU A 288 13.42 -14.21 4.78
CA LEU A 288 13.91 -12.90 4.37
C LEU A 288 15.15 -12.49 5.17
N ASN A 289 16.07 -11.81 4.50
CA ASN A 289 17.23 -11.15 5.12
C ASN A 289 17.05 -9.63 5.19
N PHE A 290 15.92 -9.15 4.67
CA PHE A 290 15.69 -7.76 4.37
C PHE A 290 14.20 -7.42 4.44
N ASP A 291 13.84 -6.28 5.01
CA ASP A 291 12.48 -5.71 4.94
C ASP A 291 12.51 -4.17 4.95
N LEU A 292 11.44 -3.54 4.46
CA LEU A 292 11.24 -2.10 4.52
C LEU A 292 9.93 -1.79 5.22
N THR A 293 10.02 -0.89 6.21
CA THR A 293 8.84 -0.29 6.81
C THR A 293 8.94 1.22 6.73
N MET A 294 7.91 1.87 6.20
CA MET A 294 7.83 3.32 6.21
C MET A 294 6.91 3.78 7.33
N PHE A 295 7.42 4.65 8.18
CA PHE A 295 6.64 5.34 9.19
C PHE A 295 6.17 6.65 8.60
N LYS A 296 4.86 6.84 8.58
CA LYS A 296 4.25 8.06 8.09
C LYS A 296 3.48 8.77 9.20
N LEU A 297 4.01 9.91 9.61
CA LEU A 297 3.38 10.82 10.54
C LEU A 297 2.52 11.80 9.77
N PHE A 298 1.22 11.81 9.99
CA PHE A 298 0.34 12.89 9.55
C PHE A 298 0.10 13.84 10.72
N VAL A 299 0.05 15.14 10.42
CA VAL A 299 -0.33 16.17 11.38
C VAL A 299 -1.46 17.03 10.81
N SER A 300 -2.40 17.45 11.64
CA SER A 300 -3.56 18.24 11.23
C SER A 300 -3.90 19.30 12.28
N ASN A 301 -4.49 20.41 11.86
CA ASN A 301 -5.03 21.43 12.77
C ASN A 301 -6.43 21.06 13.32
N ILE A 302 -7.07 20.04 12.77
CA ILE A 302 -8.37 19.52 13.20
C ILE A 302 -8.30 18.00 13.43
N PRO A 303 -9.15 17.43 14.29
CA PRO A 303 -9.27 15.97 14.41
C PRO A 303 -9.58 15.34 13.05
N THR A 304 -8.93 14.23 12.73
CA THR A 304 -9.05 13.52 11.45
C THR A 304 -9.05 12.01 11.70
N ASP A 305 -9.99 11.29 11.08
CA ASP A 305 -10.03 9.83 11.15
C ASP A 305 -9.07 9.20 10.12
N LEU A 306 -7.83 8.99 10.55
CA LEU A 306 -6.82 8.26 9.76
C LEU A 306 -6.77 6.76 10.06
N GLN A 307 -7.55 6.28 11.02
CA GLN A 307 -7.69 4.84 11.24
C GLN A 307 -8.44 4.17 10.09
N SER A 308 -9.34 4.91 9.43
CA SER A 308 -10.00 4.47 8.19
C SER A 308 -9.05 4.10 7.04
N LEU A 309 -7.75 4.45 7.14
CA LEU A 309 -6.73 4.11 6.16
C LEU A 309 -6.08 2.75 6.39
N GLU A 310 -6.41 2.07 7.50
CA GLU A 310 -5.85 0.75 7.80
C GLU A 310 -6.14 -0.25 6.68
N GLN A 311 -5.12 -1.02 6.34
CA GLN A 311 -5.16 -2.04 5.31
C GLN A 311 -4.47 -3.28 5.87
N GLN A 312 -5.19 -4.40 5.89
CA GLN A 312 -4.63 -5.68 6.34
C GLN A 312 -3.57 -6.19 5.36
N ASN A 313 -2.69 -7.07 5.85
CA ASN A 313 -1.75 -7.79 5.02
C ASN A 313 -2.49 -8.57 3.93
N GLN A 314 -2.10 -8.35 2.67
CA GLN A 314 -2.80 -8.90 1.53
C GLN A 314 -2.45 -10.35 1.23
N PHE A 315 -1.41 -10.87 1.87
CA PHE A 315 -0.86 -12.18 1.62
C PHE A 315 -1.23 -13.21 2.72
N ASP A 316 -1.84 -12.77 3.83
CA ASP A 316 -2.26 -13.61 4.97
C ASP A 316 -3.62 -14.33 4.80
N GLY A 317 -4.09 -14.48 3.56
CA GLY A 317 -5.19 -15.39 3.20
C GLY A 317 -6.61 -14.97 3.59
N ARG A 318 -6.81 -13.90 4.39
CA ARG A 318 -8.15 -13.33 4.65
C ARG A 318 -8.52 -12.32 3.57
N ARG A 319 -9.42 -12.73 2.67
CA ARG A 319 -9.87 -11.94 1.53
C ARG A 319 -11.22 -11.28 1.80
N GLU A 320 -11.20 -10.13 2.45
CA GLU A 320 -12.31 -9.18 2.34
C GLU A 320 -11.84 -8.00 1.51
N VAL A 321 -12.33 -7.94 0.26
CA VAL A 321 -12.07 -6.82 -0.64
C VAL A 321 -12.95 -5.67 -0.18
N SER A 322 -12.36 -4.69 0.51
CA SER A 322 -13.03 -3.41 0.77
C SER A 322 -13.15 -2.61 -0.52
N ASP A 323 -14.28 -1.93 -0.75
CA ASP A 323 -14.54 -1.09 -1.93
C ASP A 323 -13.37 -0.15 -2.24
N CYS A 324 -12.83 -0.20 -3.46
CA CYS A 324 -11.62 0.52 -3.91
C CYS A 324 -11.70 2.06 -3.85
N ILE A 325 -12.80 2.63 -3.34
CA ILE A 325 -12.97 4.06 -3.15
C ILE A 325 -11.99 4.54 -2.07
N VAL A 326 -10.90 5.17 -2.49
CA VAL A 326 -10.00 5.87 -1.58
C VAL A 326 -10.64 7.21 -1.25
N LYS A 327 -11.12 7.36 -0.01
CA LYS A 327 -11.66 8.62 0.48
C LYS A 327 -10.55 9.54 0.98
N ASP A 328 -10.73 10.82 0.75
CA ASP A 328 -9.96 11.85 1.44
C ASP A 328 -10.45 11.92 2.90
N PRO A 329 -9.63 11.59 3.92
CA PRO A 329 -10.03 11.73 5.31
C PRO A 329 -9.94 13.18 5.80
N PHE A 330 -9.26 14.07 5.08
CA PHE A 330 -9.13 15.48 5.44
C PHE A 330 -10.31 16.27 4.87
N GLU A 331 -11.02 16.94 5.78
CA GLU A 331 -12.16 17.78 5.42
C GLU A 331 -11.73 19.03 4.64
N GLU A 332 -12.66 19.60 3.88
CA GLU A 332 -12.43 20.85 3.15
C GLU A 332 -12.03 21.97 4.12
N GLY A 333 -10.87 22.59 3.89
CA GLY A 333 -10.31 23.62 4.78
C GLY A 333 -9.40 23.08 5.88
N SER A 334 -9.20 21.76 5.99
CA SER A 334 -8.17 21.17 6.85
C SER A 334 -6.77 21.63 6.43
N ILE A 335 -5.97 22.06 7.40
CA ILE A 335 -4.55 22.34 7.22
C ILE A 335 -3.79 21.17 7.82
N TRP A 336 -3.17 20.38 6.96
CA TRP A 336 -2.44 19.19 7.35
C TRP A 336 -1.09 19.10 6.65
N ASP A 337 -0.24 18.21 7.13
CA ASP A 337 1.06 17.89 6.54
C ASP A 337 1.40 16.41 6.85
N ALA A 338 2.41 15.85 6.19
CA ALA A 338 2.80 14.46 6.41
C ALA A 338 4.31 14.23 6.24
N PHE A 339 4.91 13.42 7.10
CA PHE A 339 6.35 13.19 7.19
C PHE A 339 6.62 11.70 7.14
N THR A 340 7.62 11.29 6.37
CA THR A 340 7.94 9.87 6.20
C THR A 340 9.38 9.59 6.62
N ILE A 341 9.56 8.54 7.42
CA ILE A 341 10.86 7.90 7.66
C ILE A 341 10.79 6.49 7.09
N THR A 342 11.79 6.11 6.30
CA THR A 342 11.96 4.75 5.79
C THR A 342 12.91 4.00 6.72
N ILE A 343 12.46 2.89 7.28
CA ILE A 343 13.28 1.97 8.07
C ILE A 343 13.68 0.81 7.17
N VAL A 344 14.98 0.74 6.90
CA VAL A 344 15.66 -0.32 6.17
C VAL A 344 16.11 -1.35 7.20
N GLN A 345 15.45 -2.50 7.21
CA GLN A 345 15.71 -3.57 8.17
C GLN A 345 16.59 -4.64 7.54
N ARG A 346 17.70 -4.98 8.18
CA ARG A 346 18.62 -6.02 7.70
C ARG A 346 18.88 -7.08 8.75
N ARG A 347 18.98 -8.33 8.31
CA ARG A 347 19.43 -9.43 9.18
C ARG A 347 20.95 -9.37 9.42
N TYR A 348 21.69 -8.86 8.43
CA TYR A 348 23.14 -8.74 8.46
C TYR A 348 23.58 -7.33 8.07
N PRO A 349 24.73 -6.85 8.58
CA PRO A 349 25.33 -5.62 8.07
C PRO A 349 25.53 -5.67 6.55
N MET A 350 25.39 -4.52 5.90
CA MET A 350 25.55 -4.42 4.44
C MET A 350 26.94 -4.95 4.02
N GLY A 351 26.95 -5.93 3.11
CA GLY A 351 28.18 -6.57 2.63
C GLY A 351 28.69 -7.75 3.46
N GLU A 352 28.01 -8.09 4.57
CA GLU A 352 28.31 -9.26 5.41
C GLU A 352 27.23 -10.35 5.29
N GLU A 353 26.48 -10.32 4.20
CA GLU A 353 25.45 -11.32 3.91
C GLU A 353 26.10 -12.72 3.71
N PRO A 354 25.50 -13.80 4.27
CA PRO A 354 26.00 -15.15 4.06
C PRO A 354 26.08 -15.47 2.56
N ALA A 355 27.13 -16.17 2.15
CA ALA A 355 27.34 -16.54 0.74
C ALA A 355 26.23 -17.41 0.13
N ASP A 356 25.35 -17.96 0.98
CA ASP A 356 24.21 -18.83 0.63
C ASP A 356 22.84 -18.14 0.83
N ALA A 357 22.82 -16.81 1.03
CA ALA A 357 21.62 -16.01 1.31
C ALA A 357 20.79 -15.65 0.06
#